data_AF-A0A9D8BWW0-F1
#
_entry.id   AF-A0A9D8BWW0-F1
#
_cell.length_a   1.000
_cell.length_b   1.000
_cell.length_c   1.000
_cell.angle_alpha   90.00
_cell.angle_beta   90.00
_cell.angle_gamma   90.00
#
_symmetry.space_group_name_H-M   'P 1'
#
loop_
_entity.id
_entity.type
_entity.pdbx_description
1 polymer ?
#
loop_
_entity_poly.entity_id
_entity_poly.type
_entity_poly.pdbx_seq_one_letter_code
_entity_poly.pdbx_strand_id
1 'polypeptide(L)'
;MLKRRSLLKSLTQAGVALSWPRCALPQQSVVQLPIPEWKLGEQARFLPLTRLDGTQIDWTSYRSKVLILVFWASWCPFCARQNPLLDRLYRRQRDRGLAMVTISLDKAPELARQYVAKHAYEFEV
;
A
#
# COMPACT_ATOMS: atom_id res chain seq x y z
N MET A 1 43.27 31.29 38.07
CA MET A 1 41.93 30.73 38.34
C MET A 1 41.06 31.79 39.01
N LEU A 2 40.19 32.49 38.26
CA LEU A 2 39.16 33.36 38.83
C LEU A 2 37.80 33.06 38.18
N LYS A 3 36.80 32.88 39.04
CA LYS A 3 35.50 32.25 38.80
C LYS A 3 34.58 33.13 37.94
N ARG A 4 34.31 32.68 36.71
CA ARG A 4 33.40 33.31 35.74
C ARG A 4 31.92 32.98 36.01
N ARG A 5 31.50 33.00 37.27
CA ARG A 5 30.16 32.61 37.72
C ARG A 5 29.60 33.63 38.72
N SER A 6 29.24 34.83 38.27
CA SER A 6 28.48 35.75 39.15
C SER A 6 27.80 36.94 38.48
N LEU A 7 27.64 37.00 37.16
CA LEU A 7 26.95 38.14 36.55
C LEU A 7 26.10 37.62 35.40
N LEU A 8 24.81 37.46 35.68
CA LEU A 8 23.64 37.51 34.78
C LEU A 8 22.44 36.90 35.51
N LYS A 9 22.14 37.40 36.72
CA LYS A 9 20.81 37.35 37.31
C LYS A 9 20.13 38.68 37.00
N SER A 10 19.48 38.80 35.84
CA SER A 10 18.41 39.77 35.55
C SER A 10 18.22 39.89 34.04
N LEU A 11 17.38 39.02 33.46
CA LEU A 11 16.60 39.36 32.27
C LEU A 11 15.20 38.79 32.47
N THR A 12 14.41 39.60 33.16
CA THR A 12 12.95 39.57 33.20
C THR A 12 12.37 39.56 31.79
N GLN A 13 11.46 38.62 31.56
CA GLN A 13 10.37 38.60 30.59
C GLN A 13 10.45 39.57 29.38
N ALA A 14 10.69 38.99 28.22
CA ALA A 14 9.94 39.33 27.02
C ALA A 14 9.59 38.00 26.32
N GLY A 15 8.53 37.35 26.80
CA GLY A 15 7.91 36.24 26.11
C GLY A 15 7.29 36.76 24.82
N VAL A 16 8.08 36.81 23.74
CA VAL A 16 7.52 36.94 22.40
C VAL A 16 6.84 35.60 22.14
N ALA A 17 5.53 35.58 22.35
CA ALA A 17 4.67 34.55 21.79
C ALA A 17 4.81 34.64 20.26
N LEU A 18 5.82 33.97 19.71
CA LEU A 18 5.88 33.61 18.30
C LEU A 18 4.74 32.61 18.10
N SER A 19 3.54 33.16 17.91
CA SER A 19 2.41 32.44 17.37
C SER A 19 2.85 31.94 16.01
N TRP A 20 3.31 30.69 15.94
CA TRP A 20 3.34 30.01 14.66
C TRP A 20 1.95 30.23 14.04
N PRO A 21 1.87 30.74 12.80
CA PRO A 21 0.60 30.70 12.11
C PRO A 21 0.23 29.23 12.18
N ARG A 22 -0.92 28.92 12.77
CA ARG A 22 -1.49 27.59 12.65
C ARG A 22 -1.63 27.40 11.15
N CYS A 23 -0.66 26.75 10.51
CA CYS A 23 -0.83 26.12 9.23
C CYS A 23 -1.92 25.08 9.48
N ALA A 24 -3.17 25.54 9.38
CA ALA A 24 -4.32 24.68 9.29
C ALA A 24 -4.11 23.93 7.98
N LEU A 25 -3.51 22.74 8.09
CA LEU A 25 -3.55 21.78 7.01
C LEU A 25 -5.02 21.68 6.62
N PRO A 26 -5.38 21.91 5.33
CA PRO A 26 -6.75 21.69 4.91
C PRO A 26 -7.10 20.27 5.32
N GLN A 27 -8.08 20.13 6.21
CA GLN A 27 -8.63 18.83 6.57
C GLN A 27 -9.21 18.25 5.29
N GLN A 28 -8.40 17.45 4.59
CA GLN A 28 -8.88 16.67 3.48
C GLN A 28 -9.90 15.71 4.09
N SER A 29 -11.17 15.97 3.81
CA SER A 29 -12.25 15.06 4.14
C SER A 29 -11.88 13.73 3.52
N VAL A 30 -11.54 12.77 4.37
CA VAL A 30 -11.38 11.40 3.94
C VAL A 30 -12.76 10.99 3.46
N VAL A 31 -12.94 10.81 2.16
CA VAL A 31 -14.17 10.26 1.61
C VAL A 31 -14.27 8.85 2.16
N GLN A 32 -15.10 8.68 3.18
CA GLN A 32 -15.36 7.38 3.78
C GLN A 32 -16.25 6.61 2.80
N LEU A 33 -15.63 5.95 1.82
CA LEU A 33 -16.36 5.04 0.96
C LEU A 33 -16.85 3.87 1.85
N PRO A 34 -18.15 3.55 1.82
CA PRO A 34 -18.63 2.36 2.52
C PRO A 34 -17.90 1.15 1.94
N ILE A 35 -17.28 0.36 2.80
CA ILE A 35 -16.70 -0.93 2.38
C ILE A 35 -17.89 -1.77 1.89
N PRO A 36 -17.88 -2.25 0.64
CA PRO A 36 -18.96 -3.08 0.14
C PRO A 36 -19.14 -4.30 1.05
N GLU A 37 -20.38 -4.55 1.47
CA GLU A 37 -20.73 -5.73 2.25
C GLU A 37 -20.90 -6.91 1.30
N TRP A 38 -19.85 -7.71 1.17
CA TRP A 38 -19.87 -8.93 0.36
C TRP A 38 -20.58 -10.04 1.13
N LYS A 39 -21.64 -10.62 0.55
CA LYS A 39 -22.31 -11.77 1.17
C LYS A 39 -21.64 -13.07 0.72
N LEU A 40 -21.50 -14.02 1.64
CA LEU A 40 -21.06 -15.37 1.27
C LEU A 40 -22.05 -15.96 0.25
N GLY A 41 -21.51 -16.49 -0.86
CA GLY A 41 -22.29 -17.00 -1.98
C GLY A 41 -22.64 -15.96 -3.05
N GLU A 42 -22.38 -14.67 -2.81
CA GLU A 42 -22.52 -13.64 -3.82
C GLU A 42 -21.49 -13.83 -4.95
N GLN A 43 -21.94 -13.64 -6.19
CA GLN A 43 -21.06 -13.70 -7.35
C GLN A 43 -20.30 -12.38 -7.51
N ALA A 44 -18.98 -12.44 -7.39
CA ALA A 44 -18.13 -11.29 -7.63
C ALA A 44 -18.22 -10.84 -9.11
N ARG A 45 -18.31 -9.52 -9.32
CA ARG A 45 -18.22 -8.89 -10.63
C ARG A 45 -16.86 -8.24 -10.76
N PHE A 46 -16.13 -8.62 -11.79
CA PHE A 46 -14.80 -8.08 -12.05
C PHE A 46 -14.82 -7.07 -13.19
N LEU A 47 -14.04 -6.01 -13.02
CA LEU A 47 -13.81 -5.03 -14.08
C LEU A 47 -12.82 -5.60 -15.10
N PRO A 48 -12.87 -5.16 -16.37
CA PRO A 48 -11.80 -5.47 -17.32
C PRO A 48 -10.47 -4.89 -16.79
N LEU A 49 -9.44 -5.71 -16.70
CA LEU A 49 -8.11 -5.34 -16.24
C LEU A 49 -7.06 -5.85 -17.24
N THR A 50 -5.97 -5.09 -17.35
CA THR A 50 -4.84 -5.40 -18.21
C THR A 50 -3.63 -5.74 -17.35
N ARG A 51 -2.98 -6.86 -17.64
CA ARG A 51 -1.77 -7.33 -16.95
C ARG A 51 -0.57 -6.43 -17.26
N LEU A 52 0.48 -6.58 -16.47
CA LEU A 52 1.75 -5.88 -16.73
C LEU A 52 2.41 -6.27 -18.07
N ASP A 53 2.06 -7.39 -18.70
CA ASP A 53 2.55 -7.76 -20.04
C ASP A 53 1.71 -7.18 -21.19
N GLY A 54 0.64 -6.44 -20.88
CA GLY A 54 -0.28 -5.85 -21.86
C GLY A 54 -1.43 -6.77 -22.27
N THR A 55 -1.49 -8.02 -21.78
CA THR A 55 -2.61 -8.91 -22.07
C THR A 55 -3.84 -8.57 -21.22
N GLN A 56 -5.03 -8.82 -21.76
CA GLN A 56 -6.27 -8.66 -21.01
C GLN A 56 -6.52 -9.86 -20.11
N ILE A 57 -7.05 -9.60 -18.91
CA ILE A 57 -7.51 -10.65 -18.02
C ILE A 57 -8.83 -11.24 -18.54
N ASP A 58 -8.85 -12.56 -18.72
CA ASP A 58 -10.08 -13.33 -18.90
C ASP A 58 -10.51 -13.93 -17.55
N TRP A 59 -11.53 -13.31 -16.94
CA TRP A 59 -12.07 -13.75 -15.66
C TRP A 59 -12.74 -15.12 -15.71
N THR A 60 -13.16 -15.58 -16.89
CA THR A 60 -13.83 -16.88 -17.01
C THR A 60 -12.87 -18.03 -16.74
N SER A 61 -11.58 -17.83 -16.99
CA SER A 61 -10.50 -18.79 -16.71
C SER A 61 -10.31 -19.12 -15.22
N TYR A 62 -10.88 -18.32 -14.32
CA TYR A 62 -10.77 -18.50 -12.87
C TYR A 62 -11.99 -19.15 -12.21
N ARG A 63 -13.10 -19.38 -12.94
CA ARG A 63 -14.39 -19.85 -12.34
C ARG A 63 -14.31 -21.18 -11.58
N SER A 64 -13.39 -22.06 -11.94
CA SER A 64 -13.19 -23.37 -11.30
C SER A 64 -11.99 -23.40 -10.36
N LYS A 65 -11.45 -22.24 -10.00
CA LYS A 65 -10.28 -22.08 -9.13
C LYS A 65 -10.67 -21.34 -7.85
N VAL A 66 -9.95 -21.60 -6.77
CA VAL A 66 -9.97 -20.70 -5.62
C VAL A 66 -9.16 -19.47 -6.02
N LEU A 67 -9.81 -18.30 -6.15
CA LEU A 67 -9.15 -17.06 -6.56
C LEU A 67 -8.90 -16.16 -5.35
N ILE A 68 -7.65 -15.78 -5.13
CA ILE A 68 -7.27 -14.73 -4.18
C ILE A 68 -6.95 -13.45 -4.95
N LEU A 69 -7.60 -12.35 -4.54
CA LEU A 69 -7.34 -11.00 -5.03
C LEU A 69 -6.57 -10.21 -3.99
N VAL A 70 -5.49 -9.55 -4.40
CA VAL A 70 -4.62 -8.79 -3.49
C VAL A 70 -4.31 -7.43 -4.08
N PHE A 71 -4.62 -6.36 -3.36
CA PHE A 71 -4.20 -5.01 -3.71
C PHE A 71 -2.89 -4.67 -2.99
N TRP A 72 -1.91 -4.14 -3.71
CA TRP A 72 -0.59 -3.80 -3.15
C TRP A 72 0.06 -2.63 -3.90
N ALA A 73 1.18 -2.12 -3.40
CA ALA A 73 2.00 -1.14 -4.11
C ALA A 73 3.48 -1.29 -3.78
N SER A 74 4.37 -0.91 -4.70
CA SER A 74 5.83 -1.02 -4.52
C SER A 74 6.36 -0.19 -3.35
N TRP A 75 5.68 0.91 -3.02
CA TRP A 75 6.00 1.82 -1.92
C TRP A 75 5.34 1.45 -0.59
N CYS A 76 4.48 0.42 -0.57
CA CYS A 76 3.70 0.06 0.61
C CYS A 76 4.52 -0.82 1.58
N PRO A 77 4.82 -0.36 2.82
CA PRO A 77 5.68 -1.09 3.75
C PRO A 77 5.04 -2.38 4.29
N PHE A 78 3.70 -2.40 4.42
CA PHE A 78 2.99 -3.62 4.81
C PHE A 78 3.02 -4.66 3.68
N CYS A 79 2.88 -4.22 2.44
CA CYS A 79 2.93 -5.06 1.26
C CYS A 79 4.32 -5.70 1.09
N ALA A 80 5.39 -4.97 1.42
CA ALA A 80 6.74 -5.54 1.45
C ALA A 80 6.90 -6.73 2.41
N ARG A 81 6.11 -6.78 3.50
CA ARG A 81 6.07 -7.93 4.43
C ARG A 81 5.10 -9.02 3.96
N GLN A 82 4.03 -8.65 3.28
CA GLN A 82 2.97 -9.55 2.82
C GLN A 82 3.36 -10.34 1.55
N ASN A 83 3.94 -9.67 0.56
CA ASN A 83 4.22 -10.23 -0.76
C ASN A 83 5.09 -11.50 -0.74
N PRO A 84 6.16 -11.61 0.09
CA PRO A 84 6.92 -12.85 0.22
C PRO A 84 6.09 -14.05 0.70
N LEU A 85 5.06 -13.81 1.53
CA LEU A 85 4.17 -14.85 2.03
C LEU A 85 3.15 -15.27 0.96
N LEU A 86 2.64 -14.30 0.20
CA LEU A 86 1.72 -14.55 -0.91
C LEU A 86 2.40 -15.32 -2.03
N ASP A 87 3.62 -14.94 -2.42
CA ASP A 87 4.40 -15.64 -3.42
C ASP A 87 4.68 -17.09 -2.99
N ARG A 88 5.07 -17.30 -1.73
CA ARG A 88 5.24 -18.65 -1.16
C ARG A 88 3.95 -19.46 -1.22
N LEU A 89 2.81 -18.85 -0.91
CA LEU A 89 1.50 -19.52 -0.98
C LEU A 89 1.17 -19.89 -2.43
N TYR A 90 1.32 -18.95 -3.35
CA TYR A 90 1.06 -19.15 -4.78
C TYR A 90 1.89 -20.29 -5.34
N ARG A 91 3.21 -20.27 -5.15
CA ARG A 91 4.14 -21.32 -5.60
C ARG A 91 3.74 -22.71 -5.11
N ARG A 92 3.24 -22.83 -3.86
CA ARG A 92 2.87 -24.11 -3.26
C ARG A 92 1.50 -24.64 -3.70
N GLN A 93 0.60 -23.77 -4.18
CA GLN A 93 -0.80 -24.11 -4.36
C GLN A 93 -1.33 -23.87 -5.77
N ARG A 94 -0.56 -23.22 -6.66
CA ARG A 94 -1.00 -22.92 -8.03
C ARG A 94 -1.38 -24.18 -8.82
N ASP A 95 -0.65 -25.28 -8.60
CA ASP A 95 -0.92 -26.58 -9.24
C ASP A 95 -2.04 -27.37 -8.52
N ARG A 96 -2.55 -26.85 -7.40
CA ARG A 96 -3.63 -27.44 -6.58
C ARG A 96 -4.95 -26.68 -6.69
N GLY A 97 -5.10 -25.86 -7.74
CA GLY A 97 -6.33 -25.12 -8.02
C GLY A 97 -6.41 -23.73 -7.39
N LEU A 98 -5.33 -23.22 -6.79
CA LEU A 98 -5.25 -21.82 -6.39
C LEU A 98 -4.91 -20.93 -7.60
N ALA A 99 -5.69 -19.88 -7.80
CA ALA A 99 -5.34 -18.73 -8.62
C ALA A 99 -5.07 -17.51 -7.73
N MET A 100 -4.19 -16.64 -8.20
CA MET A 100 -3.90 -15.37 -7.52
C MET A 100 -3.77 -14.29 -8.57
N VAL A 101 -4.56 -13.23 -8.44
CA VAL A 101 -4.46 -12.01 -9.23
C VAL A 101 -4.14 -10.88 -8.27
N THR A 102 -2.98 -10.27 -8.42
CA THR A 102 -2.57 -9.14 -7.59
C THR A 102 -2.69 -7.86 -8.38
N ILE A 103 -3.13 -6.78 -7.75
CA ILE A 103 -3.45 -5.50 -8.40
C ILE A 103 -2.51 -4.45 -7.80
N SER A 104 -1.64 -3.90 -8.63
CA SER A 104 -0.78 -2.80 -8.23
C SER A 104 -1.56 -1.48 -8.19
N LEU A 105 -1.34 -0.71 -7.12
CA LEU A 105 -1.81 0.65 -6.93
C LEU A 105 -0.70 1.68 -7.26
N ASP A 106 0.39 1.26 -7.89
CA ASP A 106 1.45 2.16 -8.34
C ASP A 106 0.93 3.07 -9.46
N LYS A 107 1.36 4.34 -9.45
CA LYS A 107 0.97 5.30 -10.49
C LYS A 107 1.51 4.96 -11.88
N ALA A 108 2.61 4.22 -11.93
CA ALA A 108 3.26 3.81 -13.17
C ALA A 108 3.46 2.28 -13.15
N PRO A 109 2.99 1.54 -14.17
CA PRO A 109 3.12 0.07 -14.23
C PRO A 109 4.57 -0.43 -14.13
N GLU A 110 5.52 0.39 -14.59
CA GLU A 110 6.95 0.06 -14.55
C GLU A 110 7.48 -0.09 -13.11
N LEU A 111 6.93 0.66 -12.14
CA LEU A 111 7.30 0.53 -10.73
C LEU A 111 6.91 -0.85 -10.19
N ALA A 112 5.72 -1.33 -10.55
CA ALA A 112 5.25 -2.66 -10.19
C ALA A 112 6.11 -3.74 -10.87
N ARG A 113 6.41 -3.59 -12.17
CA ARG A 113 7.24 -4.52 -12.95
C ARG A 113 8.64 -4.66 -12.36
N GLN A 114 9.29 -3.54 -12.04
CA GLN A 114 10.61 -3.53 -11.40
C GLN A 114 10.58 -4.15 -10.01
N TYR A 115 9.55 -3.86 -9.23
CA TYR A 115 9.40 -4.42 -7.90
C TYR A 115 9.25 -5.94 -7.93
N VAL A 116 8.41 -6.47 -8.82
CA VAL A 116 8.18 -7.92 -9.00
C VAL A 116 9.46 -8.60 -9.48
N ALA A 117 10.12 -8.04 -10.49
CA ALA A 117 11.37 -8.57 -11.02
C ALA A 117 12.50 -8.59 -9.97
N LYS A 118 12.65 -7.50 -9.20
CA LYS A 118 13.67 -7.38 -8.14
C LYS A 118 13.55 -8.48 -7.08
N HIS A 119 12.34 -8.93 -6.77
CA HIS A 119 12.08 -9.94 -5.74
C HIS A 119 11.84 -11.34 -6.32
N ALA A 120 11.85 -11.49 -7.65
CA ALA A 120 11.55 -12.72 -8.37
C ALA A 120 10.21 -13.36 -7.94
N TYR A 121 9.17 -12.54 -7.77
CA TYR A 121 7.82 -13.05 -7.50
C TYR A 121 7.22 -13.69 -8.75
N GLU A 122 6.45 -14.75 -8.55
CA GLU A 122 5.79 -15.53 -9.61
C GLU A 122 4.28 -15.31 -9.69
N PHE A 123 3.67 -14.63 -8.71
CA PHE A 123 2.25 -14.30 -8.79
C PHE A 123 1.96 -13.31 -9.93
N GLU A 124 0.74 -13.38 -10.47
CA GLU A 124 0.26 -12.53 -11.56
C GLU A 124 -0.01 -11.09 -11.06
N VAL A 125 0.33 -10.10 -11.90
CA VAL A 125 0.11 -8.66 -11.69
C VAL A 125 -0.51 -8.00 -12.91
#